data_AF-Q9NZL9-F1
#
_entry.id   AF-Q9NZL9-F1
#
_cell.length_a   1.000
_cell.length_b   1.000
_cell.length_c   1.000
_cell.angle_alpha   90.00
_cell.angle_beta   90.00
_cell.angle_gamma   90.00
#
_symmetry.space_group_name_H-M   'P 1'
#
loop_
_entity.id
_entity.type
_entity.pdbx_description
1 polymer ?
#
loop_
_entity_poly.entity_id
_entity_poly.type
_entity_poly.pdbx_seq_one_letter_code
_entity_poly.pdbx_strand_id
1 'polypeptide(L)'
;MVGREKELSIHFVPGSCRLVEEEVNIPNRRVLVTGATGLLGRAVHKEFQQNNWHAVGCGFRRARPKFEQVNLLDSNAVHHIIHDFQPHVIVHCAAERRPDVVENQPDAASQLNVDASGNLAKEAAAVGAFLIYISSDYVFDGTNPPYREEDIPAPLNLYGKTKLDGEKAVLENNLGAAVLRIPILYGEVEKLEESAVTVMFDKVQFSNKSANMDHWQQRFPTHVKDVATVCRQLAEKRMLDPSIKGTFHWSGNEQMTKYEMACAIADAFNLPSSHLRPITDSPVLGAQRPRNAQLDCSKLETLGIGQRTPFRIGIKESLWPFLIDKRWRQTVFH
;
A
#
# COMPACT_ATOMS: atom_id res chain seq x y z
N MET A 1 24.12 -11.13 -10.24
CA MET A 1 24.66 -10.40 -11.40
C MET A 1 24.50 -8.92 -11.11
N VAL A 2 25.57 -8.15 -11.09
CA VAL A 2 25.49 -6.68 -11.01
C VAL A 2 24.95 -6.22 -12.36
N GLY A 3 23.79 -5.58 -12.38
CA GLY A 3 23.28 -4.97 -13.61
C GLY A 3 24.28 -3.92 -14.10
N ARG A 4 24.55 -3.91 -15.39
CA ARG A 4 25.32 -2.83 -16.04
C ARG A 4 24.32 -2.00 -16.83
N GLU A 5 24.31 -0.70 -16.58
CA GLU A 5 23.66 0.26 -17.45
C GLU A 5 24.71 1.10 -18.15
N LYS A 6 24.36 1.59 -19.33
CA LYS A 6 25.21 2.49 -20.09
C LYS A 6 24.85 3.91 -19.69
N GLU A 7 25.77 4.60 -19.03
CA GLU A 7 25.62 6.01 -18.69
C GLU A 7 26.45 6.86 -19.66
N LEU A 8 25.91 8.01 -20.05
CA LEU A 8 26.64 8.99 -20.85
C LEU A 8 27.35 9.96 -19.90
N SER A 9 28.67 9.82 -19.79
CA SER A 9 29.52 10.75 -19.04
C SER A 9 30.19 11.75 -19.99
N ILE A 10 30.40 12.98 -19.50
CA ILE A 10 31.09 14.03 -20.26
C ILE A 10 32.51 14.16 -19.70
N HIS A 11 33.49 13.76 -20.50
CA HIS A 11 34.90 13.85 -20.13
C HIS A 11 35.49 15.15 -20.66
N PHE A 12 35.94 16.00 -19.75
CA PHE A 12 36.68 17.22 -20.07
C PHE A 12 38.17 16.95 -20.06
N VAL A 13 38.85 17.28 -21.16
CA VAL A 13 40.31 17.27 -21.27
C VAL A 13 40.71 18.66 -21.78
N PRO A 14 41.80 19.30 -21.32
CA PRO A 14 42.17 20.63 -21.82
C PRO A 14 42.16 20.68 -23.37
N GLY A 15 41.29 21.52 -23.94
CA GLY A 15 41.10 21.67 -25.39
C GLY A 15 40.09 20.73 -26.06
N SER A 16 39.43 19.81 -25.34
CA SER A 16 38.37 18.96 -25.92
C SER A 16 37.35 18.47 -24.89
N CYS A 17 36.13 18.21 -25.36
CA CYS A 17 35.08 17.56 -24.60
C CYS A 17 34.67 16.30 -25.38
N ARG A 18 34.55 15.16 -24.70
CA ARG A 18 34.08 13.91 -25.31
C ARG A 18 32.92 13.35 -24.51
N LEU A 19 31.86 12.97 -25.20
CA LEU A 19 30.83 12.11 -24.64
C LEU A 19 31.40 10.70 -24.60
N VAL A 20 31.42 10.08 -23.42
CA VAL A 20 31.85 8.70 -23.23
C VAL A 20 30.64 7.90 -22.76
N GLU A 21 30.38 6.77 -23.41
CA GLU A 21 29.42 5.80 -22.92
C GLU A 21 30.18 4.83 -22.02
N GLU A 22 29.96 4.91 -20.71
CA GLU A 22 30.62 4.05 -19.74
C GLU A 22 29.65 2.98 -19.23
N GLU A 23 30.12 1.74 -19.11
CA GLU A 23 29.39 0.72 -18.37
C GLU A 23 29.56 1.01 -16.88
N VAL A 24 28.52 1.56 -16.27
CA VAL A 24 28.51 1.81 -14.83
C VAL A 24 27.86 0.62 -14.15
N ASN A 25 28.52 0.10 -13.12
CA ASN A 25 27.89 -0.88 -12.24
C ASN A 25 26.70 -0.19 -11.60
N ILE A 26 25.48 -0.65 -11.86
CA ILE A 26 24.33 -0.22 -11.08
C ILE A 26 24.63 -0.69 -9.66
N PRO A 27 24.87 0.21 -8.69
CA PRO A 27 25.13 -0.21 -7.33
C PRO A 27 23.94 -1.05 -6.86
N ASN A 28 24.16 -2.35 -6.69
CA ASN A 28 23.13 -3.37 -6.48
C ASN A 28 22.17 -2.95 -5.36
N ARG A 29 21.05 -2.30 -5.72
CA ARG A 29 20.17 -1.69 -4.74
C ARG A 29 19.33 -2.79 -4.09
N ARG A 30 19.54 -3.01 -2.80
CA ARG A 30 18.82 -4.01 -2.00
C ARG A 30 17.60 -3.39 -1.33
N VAL A 31 16.44 -4.03 -1.50
CA VAL A 31 15.20 -3.62 -0.84
C VAL A 31 14.56 -4.81 -0.12
N LEU A 32 14.24 -4.62 1.15
CA LEU A 32 13.49 -5.58 1.96
C LEU A 32 12.02 -5.13 2.04
N VAL A 33 11.08 -5.99 1.63
CA VAL A 33 9.64 -5.71 1.71
C VAL A 33 9.01 -6.60 2.77
N THR A 34 8.60 -6.03 3.90
CA THR A 34 7.88 -6.79 4.94
C THR A 34 6.39 -6.87 4.61
N GLY A 35 5.77 -8.01 4.92
CA GLY A 35 4.38 -8.26 4.52
C GLY A 35 4.24 -8.50 3.00
N ALA A 36 5.28 -9.01 2.34
CA ALA A 36 5.32 -9.30 0.91
C ALA A 36 4.25 -10.31 0.44
N THR A 37 3.64 -11.05 1.37
CA THR A 37 2.52 -11.97 1.11
C THR A 37 1.15 -11.29 1.13
N GLY A 38 1.05 -10.05 1.61
CA GLY A 38 -0.19 -9.29 1.65
C GLY A 38 -0.46 -8.55 0.34
N LEU A 39 -1.69 -8.05 0.21
CA LEU A 39 -2.18 -7.32 -0.97
C LEU A 39 -1.20 -6.25 -1.49
N LEU A 40 -0.77 -5.32 -0.64
CA LEU A 40 0.18 -4.29 -1.03
C LEU A 40 1.60 -4.85 -1.20
N GLY A 41 2.06 -5.68 -0.27
CA GLY A 41 3.43 -6.21 -0.28
C GLY A 41 3.77 -7.01 -1.54
N ARG A 42 2.81 -7.76 -2.10
CA ARG A 42 2.99 -8.47 -3.38
C ARG A 42 3.28 -7.49 -4.53
N ALA A 43 2.55 -6.38 -4.59
CA ALA A 43 2.73 -5.36 -5.62
C ALA A 43 4.05 -4.61 -5.44
N VAL A 44 4.38 -4.20 -4.21
CA VAL A 44 5.64 -3.51 -3.88
C VAL A 44 6.84 -4.39 -4.26
N HIS A 45 6.87 -5.65 -3.84
CA HIS A 45 7.95 -6.57 -4.20
C HIS A 45 8.09 -6.73 -5.71
N LYS A 46 6.96 -6.88 -6.43
CA LYS A 46 6.94 -7.02 -7.88
C LYS A 46 7.48 -5.78 -8.59
N GLU A 47 7.07 -4.59 -8.17
CA GLU A 47 7.52 -3.32 -8.74
C GLU A 47 9.04 -3.15 -8.62
N PHE A 48 9.60 -3.34 -7.42
CA PHE A 48 11.04 -3.24 -7.21
C PHE A 48 11.81 -4.29 -8.02
N GLN A 49 11.36 -5.56 -8.02
CA GLN A 49 12.00 -6.63 -8.77
C GLN A 49 11.97 -6.38 -10.29
N GLN A 50 10.86 -5.85 -10.82
CA GLN A 50 10.73 -5.53 -12.25
C GLN A 50 11.57 -4.32 -12.69
N ASN A 51 12.02 -3.49 -11.74
CA ASN A 51 12.87 -2.33 -11.97
C ASN A 51 14.33 -2.60 -11.52
N ASN A 52 14.80 -3.84 -11.66
CA ASN A 52 16.20 -4.26 -11.43
C ASN A 52 16.77 -4.04 -10.01
N TRP A 53 15.91 -3.91 -8.99
CA TRP A 53 16.37 -3.97 -7.60
C TRP A 53 16.57 -5.42 -7.17
N HIS A 54 17.56 -5.66 -6.29
CA HIS A 54 17.62 -6.90 -5.53
C HIS A 54 16.54 -6.84 -4.44
N ALA A 55 15.35 -7.31 -4.78
CA ALA A 55 14.19 -7.34 -3.89
C ALA A 55 14.13 -8.66 -3.12
N VAL A 56 14.12 -8.57 -1.79
CA VAL A 56 13.79 -9.68 -0.89
C VAL A 56 12.47 -9.35 -0.20
N GLY A 57 11.50 -10.24 -0.34
CA GLY A 57 10.23 -10.16 0.39
C GLY A 57 10.23 -11.08 1.59
N CYS A 58 9.66 -10.63 2.70
CA CYS A 58 9.36 -11.49 3.84
C CYS A 58 7.87 -11.45 4.23
N GLY A 59 7.36 -12.58 4.71
CA GLY A 59 6.02 -12.74 5.23
C GLY A 59 6.02 -13.66 6.44
N PHE A 60 4.81 -14.05 6.88
CA PHE A 60 4.66 -14.97 8.00
C PHE A 60 4.05 -16.30 7.51
N ARG A 61 2.77 -16.56 7.76
CA ARG A 61 2.10 -17.84 7.46
C ARG A 61 2.11 -18.26 5.97
N ARG A 62 2.18 -17.30 5.04
CA ARG A 62 2.11 -17.53 3.58
C ARG A 62 3.46 -17.36 2.87
N ALA A 63 4.57 -17.27 3.61
CA ALA A 63 5.85 -16.85 3.04
C ALA A 63 6.44 -17.89 2.09
N ARG A 64 6.55 -19.14 2.52
CA ARG A 64 7.24 -20.21 1.78
C ARG A 64 6.36 -20.71 0.61
N PRO A 65 6.97 -21.09 -0.53
CA PRO A 65 8.41 -21.11 -0.81
C PRO A 65 8.96 -19.78 -1.38
N LYS A 66 8.09 -18.81 -1.68
CA LYS A 66 8.45 -17.62 -2.49
C LYS A 66 9.23 -16.55 -1.72
N PHE A 67 8.97 -16.41 -0.43
CA PHE A 67 9.47 -15.34 0.42
C PHE A 67 10.07 -15.89 1.72
N GLU A 68 10.86 -15.05 2.39
CA GLU A 68 11.41 -15.36 3.70
C GLU A 68 10.31 -15.40 4.78
N GLN A 69 10.36 -16.42 5.63
CA GLN A 69 9.42 -16.55 6.74
C GLN A 69 10.00 -15.88 7.98
N VAL A 70 9.52 -14.67 8.29
CA VAL A 70 9.99 -13.87 9.43
C VAL A 70 8.79 -13.44 10.27
N ASN A 71 8.83 -13.78 11.55
CA ASN A 71 7.89 -13.23 12.52
C ASN A 71 8.40 -11.85 12.97
N LEU A 72 7.68 -10.77 12.62
CA LEU A 72 8.10 -9.42 13.01
C LEU A 72 8.01 -9.15 14.53
N LEU A 73 7.32 -10.03 15.28
CA LEU A 73 7.28 -10.00 16.74
C LEU A 73 8.50 -10.66 17.39
N ASP A 74 9.33 -11.35 16.62
CA ASP A 74 10.61 -11.91 17.09
C ASP A 74 11.75 -10.96 16.72
N SER A 75 12.21 -10.18 17.69
CA SER A 75 13.28 -9.19 17.49
C SER A 75 14.55 -9.81 16.93
N ASN A 76 14.89 -11.05 17.32
CA ASN A 76 16.08 -11.72 16.79
C ASN A 76 15.88 -12.05 15.31
N ALA A 77 14.74 -12.61 14.92
CA ALA A 77 14.47 -12.92 13.52
C ALA A 77 14.52 -11.67 12.63
N VAL A 78 13.99 -10.54 13.12
CA VAL A 78 14.05 -9.23 12.43
C VAL A 78 15.50 -8.73 12.31
N HIS A 79 16.27 -8.81 13.39
CA HIS A 79 17.68 -8.42 13.40
C HIS A 79 18.50 -9.20 12.37
N HIS A 80 18.41 -10.55 12.39
CA HIS A 80 19.20 -11.41 11.50
C HIS A 80 18.90 -11.13 10.02
N ILE A 81 17.63 -11.07 9.61
CA ILE A 81 17.31 -10.83 8.19
C ILE A 81 17.79 -9.46 7.71
N ILE A 82 17.69 -8.41 8.53
CA ILE A 82 18.15 -7.07 8.16
C ILE A 82 19.68 -7.02 8.11
N HIS A 83 20.35 -7.58 9.12
CA HIS A 83 21.80 -7.58 9.20
C HIS A 83 22.44 -8.42 8.10
N ASP A 84 21.88 -9.59 7.78
CA ASP A 84 22.43 -10.48 6.75
C ASP A 84 22.20 -9.93 5.33
N PHE A 85 21.04 -9.31 5.10
CA PHE A 85 20.68 -8.76 3.79
C PHE A 85 21.27 -7.37 3.53
N GLN A 86 21.54 -6.57 4.58
CA GLN A 86 22.00 -5.19 4.48
C GLN A 86 21.17 -4.33 3.51
N PRO A 87 19.84 -4.18 3.70
CA PRO A 87 19.00 -3.44 2.76
C PRO A 87 19.41 -1.95 2.68
N HIS A 88 19.34 -1.35 1.48
CA HIS A 88 19.37 0.12 1.37
C HIS A 88 18.00 0.72 1.66
N VAL A 89 16.94 -0.04 1.41
CA VAL A 89 15.54 0.38 1.58
C VAL A 89 14.77 -0.73 2.27
N ILE A 90 13.91 -0.36 3.22
CA ILE A 90 12.93 -1.28 3.80
C ILE A 90 11.54 -0.68 3.56
N VAL A 91 10.62 -1.44 2.95
CA VAL A 91 9.22 -1.03 2.82
C VAL A 91 8.36 -1.88 3.75
N HIS A 92 7.78 -1.25 4.77
CA HIS A 92 7.05 -1.94 5.82
C HIS A 92 5.55 -1.98 5.53
N CYS A 93 5.08 -3.08 4.92
CA CYS A 93 3.67 -3.28 4.57
C CYS A 93 2.90 -4.20 5.54
N ALA A 94 3.60 -4.93 6.41
CA ALA A 94 2.97 -5.82 7.39
C ALA A 94 2.20 -5.05 8.46
N ALA A 95 0.91 -5.38 8.64
CA ALA A 95 0.04 -4.80 9.66
C ALA A 95 -1.21 -5.69 9.85
N GLU A 96 -1.84 -5.62 11.03
CA GLU A 96 -3.23 -6.02 11.19
C GLU A 96 -4.12 -4.83 10.81
N ARG A 97 -4.84 -4.98 9.68
CA ARG A 97 -5.59 -3.91 9.02
C ARG A 97 -7.09 -4.06 9.11
N ARG A 98 -7.59 -5.13 9.72
CA ARG A 98 -9.03 -5.41 9.81
C ARG A 98 -9.56 -4.75 11.09
N PRO A 99 -10.35 -3.66 11.02
CA PRO A 99 -10.79 -2.95 12.22
C PRO A 99 -11.46 -3.88 13.23
N ASP A 100 -12.31 -4.80 12.76
CA ASP A 100 -13.00 -5.77 13.62
C ASP A 100 -12.02 -6.72 14.33
N VAL A 101 -10.90 -7.09 13.70
CA VAL A 101 -9.87 -7.93 14.35
C VAL A 101 -9.05 -7.11 15.34
N VAL A 102 -8.76 -5.86 15.01
CA VAL A 102 -8.04 -4.94 15.90
C VAL A 102 -8.85 -4.67 17.17
N GLU A 103 -10.16 -4.44 17.06
CA GLU A 103 -11.03 -4.24 18.22
C GLU A 103 -11.16 -5.50 19.09
N ASN A 104 -11.16 -6.69 18.48
CA ASN A 104 -11.23 -7.96 19.20
C ASN A 104 -9.89 -8.42 19.79
N GLN A 105 -8.75 -7.95 19.25
CA GLN A 105 -7.40 -8.34 19.67
C GLN A 105 -6.48 -7.10 19.77
N PRO A 106 -6.80 -6.16 20.68
CA PRO A 106 -6.12 -4.86 20.77
C PRO A 106 -4.62 -5.00 21.03
N ASP A 107 -4.22 -5.89 21.94
CA ASP A 107 -2.82 -6.08 22.33
C ASP A 107 -1.99 -6.64 21.16
N ALA A 108 -2.49 -7.67 20.49
CA ALA A 108 -1.80 -8.27 19.33
C ALA A 108 -1.70 -7.28 18.15
N ALA A 109 -2.75 -6.46 17.95
CA ALA A 109 -2.74 -5.41 16.94
C ALA A 109 -1.71 -4.32 17.27
N SER A 110 -1.61 -3.89 18.54
CA SER A 110 -0.60 -2.92 18.99
C SER A 110 0.82 -3.48 18.85
N GLN A 111 1.05 -4.73 19.26
CA GLN A 111 2.35 -5.40 19.11
C GLN A 111 2.82 -5.42 17.65
N LEU A 112 1.92 -5.73 16.71
CA LEU A 112 2.29 -5.79 15.29
C LEU A 112 2.36 -4.42 14.61
N ASN A 113 1.42 -3.51 14.89
CA ASN A 113 1.30 -2.24 14.18
C ASN A 113 2.17 -1.10 14.78
N VAL A 114 2.57 -1.24 16.05
CA VAL A 114 3.34 -0.24 16.81
C VAL A 114 4.70 -0.81 17.22
N ASP A 115 4.74 -1.85 18.06
CA ASP A 115 5.98 -2.32 18.67
C ASP A 115 6.94 -2.90 17.62
N ALA A 116 6.43 -3.77 16.75
CA ALA A 116 7.20 -4.34 15.65
C ALA A 116 7.67 -3.26 14.65
N SER A 117 6.86 -2.22 14.41
CA SER A 117 7.22 -1.09 13.55
C SER A 117 8.33 -0.24 14.16
N GLY A 118 8.27 0.04 15.46
CA GLY A 118 9.33 0.72 16.20
C GLY A 118 10.63 -0.10 16.23
N ASN A 119 10.55 -1.42 16.45
CA ASN A 119 11.71 -2.32 16.38
C ASN A 119 12.33 -2.31 14.98
N LEU A 120 11.51 -2.40 13.92
CA LEU A 120 11.97 -2.34 12.54
C LEU A 120 12.67 -1.00 12.22
N ALA A 121 12.17 0.11 12.78
CA ALA A 121 12.80 1.43 12.64
C ALA A 121 14.17 1.50 13.30
N LYS A 122 14.34 0.91 14.50
CA LYS A 122 15.65 0.81 15.18
C LYS A 122 16.65 0.01 14.34
N GLU A 123 16.25 -1.16 13.86
CA GLU A 123 17.11 -2.01 13.02
C GLU A 123 17.46 -1.33 11.69
N ALA A 124 16.48 -0.67 11.05
CA ALA A 124 16.71 0.11 9.83
C ALA A 124 17.72 1.24 10.07
N ALA A 125 17.61 1.97 11.19
CA ALA A 125 18.53 3.03 11.55
C ALA A 125 19.95 2.50 11.78
N ALA A 126 20.09 1.34 12.43
CA ALA A 126 21.38 0.72 12.72
C ALA A 126 22.18 0.34 11.46
N VAL A 127 21.51 -0.09 10.39
CA VAL A 127 22.15 -0.41 9.09
C VAL A 127 22.12 0.75 8.08
N GLY A 128 21.56 1.91 8.46
CA GLY A 128 21.42 3.06 7.58
C GLY A 128 20.42 2.89 6.43
N ALA A 129 19.44 1.98 6.57
CA ALA A 129 18.41 1.76 5.57
C ALA A 129 17.33 2.85 5.58
N PHE A 130 16.88 3.26 4.40
CA PHE A 130 15.69 4.10 4.26
C PHE A 130 14.43 3.29 4.51
N LEU A 131 13.75 3.55 5.63
CA LEU A 131 12.50 2.90 5.99
C LEU A 131 11.29 3.69 5.46
N ILE A 132 10.45 3.05 4.65
CA ILE A 132 9.12 3.55 4.26
C ILE A 132 8.07 2.78 5.09
N TYR A 133 7.41 3.48 6.02
CA TYR A 133 6.29 2.96 6.79
C TYR A 133 4.97 3.24 6.09
N ILE A 134 4.21 2.19 5.77
CA ILE A 134 2.88 2.35 5.18
C ILE A 134 1.87 2.63 6.29
N SER A 135 1.26 3.82 6.26
CA SER A 135 0.20 4.23 7.18
C SER A 135 -1.17 4.32 6.47
N SER A 136 -2.17 4.93 7.09
CA SER A 136 -3.57 4.92 6.64
C SER A 136 -4.23 6.30 6.73
N ASP A 137 -5.18 6.56 5.85
CA ASP A 137 -6.15 7.66 5.97
C ASP A 137 -6.99 7.63 7.26
N TYR A 138 -7.14 6.46 7.90
CA TYR A 138 -7.89 6.30 9.17
C TYR A 138 -7.22 6.97 10.37
N VAL A 139 -6.03 7.58 10.21
CA VAL A 139 -5.45 8.47 11.24
C VAL A 139 -6.22 9.79 11.35
N PHE A 140 -7.04 10.14 10.35
CA PHE A 140 -7.88 11.34 10.35
C PHE A 140 -9.34 11.02 10.69
N ASP A 141 -10.06 12.00 11.24
CA ASP A 141 -11.48 11.90 11.59
C ASP A 141 -12.42 12.07 10.38
N GLY A 142 -11.92 12.60 9.27
CA GLY A 142 -12.65 12.79 8.03
C GLY A 142 -13.71 13.88 8.06
N THR A 143 -13.52 14.91 8.88
CA THR A 143 -14.39 16.09 9.05
C THR A 143 -13.97 17.30 8.22
N ASN A 144 -12.68 17.45 7.89
CA ASN A 144 -12.13 18.60 7.16
C ASN A 144 -11.21 18.23 5.97
N PRO A 145 -11.71 17.46 4.97
CA PRO A 145 -10.94 17.11 3.77
C PRO A 145 -10.71 18.31 2.83
N PRO A 146 -9.66 18.28 1.98
CA PRO A 146 -8.59 17.28 1.94
C PRO A 146 -7.53 17.52 3.03
N TYR A 147 -6.99 16.42 3.58
CA TYR A 147 -5.96 16.45 4.63
C TYR A 147 -4.55 16.51 4.03
N ARG A 148 -3.78 17.51 4.44
CA ARG A 148 -2.34 17.66 4.19
C ARG A 148 -1.52 16.86 5.20
N GLU A 149 -0.25 16.62 4.91
CA GLU A 149 0.61 15.80 5.76
C GLU A 149 0.79 16.35 7.18
N GLU A 150 0.79 17.67 7.32
CA GLU A 150 0.92 18.43 8.57
C GLU A 150 -0.39 18.63 9.34
N ASP A 151 -1.54 18.24 8.78
CA ASP A 151 -2.82 18.33 9.49
C ASP A 151 -2.82 17.37 10.69
N ILE A 152 -3.44 17.79 11.79
CA ILE A 152 -3.43 17.05 13.06
C ILE A 152 -4.26 15.76 12.93
N PRO A 153 -3.67 14.57 13.09
CA PRO A 153 -4.41 13.32 13.07
C PRO A 153 -5.35 13.18 14.29
N ALA A 154 -6.55 12.65 14.06
CA ALA A 154 -7.59 12.42 15.06
C ALA A 154 -8.33 11.09 14.77
N PRO A 155 -7.71 9.93 15.04
CA PRO A 155 -8.29 8.63 14.67
C PRO A 155 -9.57 8.31 15.44
N LEU A 156 -10.61 7.87 14.74
CA LEU A 156 -11.92 7.50 15.33
C LEU A 156 -11.99 6.06 15.86
N ASN A 157 -11.07 5.19 15.45
CA ASN A 157 -11.07 3.78 15.83
C ASN A 157 -9.68 3.30 16.23
N LEU A 158 -9.63 2.13 16.88
CA LEU A 158 -8.38 1.57 17.37
C LEU A 158 -7.39 1.26 16.24
N TYR A 159 -7.85 0.83 15.06
CA TYR A 159 -6.96 0.63 13.91
C TYR A 159 -6.23 1.92 13.53
N GLY A 160 -6.95 3.03 13.32
CA GLY A 160 -6.37 4.33 13.04
C GLY A 160 -5.40 4.79 14.13
N LYS A 161 -5.74 4.55 15.41
CA LYS A 161 -4.86 4.84 16.54
C LYS A 161 -3.56 4.03 16.49
N THR A 162 -3.62 2.71 16.29
CA THR A 162 -2.41 1.88 16.17
C THR A 162 -1.53 2.26 14.98
N LYS A 163 -2.13 2.72 13.86
CA LYS A 163 -1.35 3.23 12.73
C LYS A 163 -0.66 4.54 13.07
N LEU A 164 -1.35 5.47 13.72
CA LEU A 164 -0.77 6.74 14.18
C LEU A 164 0.34 6.53 15.21
N ASP A 165 0.14 5.63 16.18
CA ASP A 165 1.17 5.31 17.18
C ASP A 165 2.37 4.60 16.54
N GLY A 166 2.14 3.79 15.51
CA GLY A 166 3.21 3.25 14.66
C GLY A 166 3.98 4.31 13.88
N GLU A 167 3.31 5.36 13.35
CA GLU A 167 4.01 6.51 12.73
C GLU A 167 4.97 7.16 13.72
N LYS A 168 4.50 7.43 14.96
CA LYS A 168 5.32 8.02 16.02
C LYS A 168 6.51 7.12 16.36
N ALA A 169 6.26 5.83 16.61
CA ALA A 169 7.31 4.87 16.92
C ALA A 169 8.38 4.78 15.83
N VAL A 170 7.99 4.85 14.55
CA VAL A 170 8.96 4.85 13.44
C VAL A 170 9.78 6.13 13.42
N LEU A 171 9.14 7.30 13.49
CA LEU A 171 9.81 8.59 13.37
C LEU A 171 10.68 8.94 14.59
N GLU A 172 10.33 8.45 15.78
CA GLU A 172 11.13 8.56 17.00
C GLU A 172 12.42 7.72 16.94
N ASN A 173 12.36 6.54 16.31
CA ASN A 173 13.49 5.61 16.25
C ASN A 173 14.34 5.73 14.96
N ASN A 174 13.83 6.37 13.90
CA ASN A 174 14.56 6.60 12.65
C ASN A 174 14.22 7.96 12.03
N LEU A 175 15.07 8.96 12.28
CA LEU A 175 14.92 10.34 11.80
C LEU A 175 14.99 10.51 10.26
N GLY A 176 15.44 9.47 9.56
CA GLY A 176 15.57 9.42 8.10
C GLY A 176 14.43 8.66 7.41
N ALA A 177 13.49 8.10 8.18
CA ALA A 177 12.37 7.34 7.64
C ALA A 177 11.33 8.23 6.93
N ALA A 178 10.51 7.59 6.10
CA ALA A 178 9.32 8.18 5.49
C ALA A 178 8.07 7.44 5.96
N VAL A 179 6.99 8.19 6.17
CA VAL A 179 5.65 7.66 6.40
C VAL A 179 4.83 7.93 5.14
N LEU A 180 4.22 6.90 4.56
CA LEU A 180 3.34 7.01 3.40
C LEU A 180 1.90 6.68 3.82
N ARG A 181 1.04 7.68 4.00
CA ARG A 181 -0.39 7.46 4.28
C ARG A 181 -1.11 7.18 2.97
N ILE A 182 -1.92 6.12 2.96
CA ILE A 182 -2.71 5.69 1.82
C ILE A 182 -4.14 5.33 2.25
N PRO A 183 -5.14 5.46 1.37
CA PRO A 183 -6.52 5.14 1.69
C PRO A 183 -6.83 3.65 1.44
N ILE A 184 -8.11 3.33 1.22
CA ILE A 184 -8.56 1.99 0.85
C ILE A 184 -7.85 1.46 -0.42
N LEU A 185 -7.33 0.23 -0.33
CA LEU A 185 -6.56 -0.40 -1.40
C LEU A 185 -7.35 -1.46 -2.17
N TYR A 186 -7.02 -1.61 -3.45
CA TYR A 186 -7.45 -2.72 -4.29
C TYR A 186 -6.35 -3.15 -5.27
N GLY A 187 -6.50 -4.33 -5.85
CA GLY A 187 -5.58 -4.91 -6.83
C GLY A 187 -5.83 -6.38 -7.04
N GLU A 188 -4.87 -7.07 -7.67
CA GLU A 188 -4.89 -8.53 -7.81
C GLU A 188 -4.93 -9.22 -6.44
N VAL A 189 -6.07 -9.84 -6.13
CA VAL A 189 -6.35 -10.51 -4.86
C VAL A 189 -6.25 -12.03 -4.97
N GLU A 190 -5.84 -12.70 -3.90
CA GLU A 190 -5.92 -14.17 -3.78
C GLU A 190 -7.35 -14.64 -3.48
N LYS A 191 -8.12 -13.80 -2.77
CA LYS A 191 -9.54 -14.00 -2.44
C LYS A 191 -10.26 -12.65 -2.41
N LEU A 192 -11.56 -12.63 -2.70
CA LEU A 192 -12.32 -11.37 -2.75
C LEU A 192 -12.28 -10.61 -1.42
N GLU A 193 -12.19 -11.28 -0.28
CA GLU A 193 -12.10 -10.67 1.06
C GLU A 193 -10.77 -9.95 1.34
N GLU A 194 -9.76 -10.11 0.48
CA GLU A 194 -8.44 -9.51 0.67
C GLU A 194 -8.44 -7.98 0.46
N SER A 195 -9.46 -7.43 -0.22
CA SER A 195 -9.72 -5.99 -0.30
C SER A 195 -11.17 -5.66 0.04
N ALA A 196 -11.37 -4.55 0.75
CA ALA A 196 -12.68 -4.00 1.03
C ALA A 196 -13.41 -3.46 -0.22
N VAL A 197 -12.70 -3.35 -1.35
CA VAL A 197 -13.25 -3.07 -2.68
C VAL A 197 -13.67 -4.36 -3.37
N THR A 198 -12.79 -5.36 -3.45
CA THR A 198 -13.02 -6.59 -4.21
C THR A 198 -14.12 -7.47 -3.62
N VAL A 199 -14.35 -7.41 -2.31
CA VAL A 199 -15.41 -8.16 -1.62
C VAL A 199 -16.82 -7.81 -2.12
N MET A 200 -16.98 -6.68 -2.82
CA MET A 200 -18.26 -6.27 -3.39
C MET A 200 -18.64 -7.08 -4.64
N PHE A 201 -17.69 -7.80 -5.26
CA PHE A 201 -17.92 -8.40 -6.57
C PHE A 201 -19.02 -9.46 -6.56
N ASP A 202 -19.11 -10.29 -5.53
CA ASP A 202 -20.21 -11.26 -5.42
C ASP A 202 -21.57 -10.55 -5.35
N LYS A 203 -21.69 -9.48 -4.55
CA LYS A 203 -22.94 -8.70 -4.50
C LYS A 203 -23.29 -8.08 -5.86
N VAL A 204 -22.30 -7.73 -6.67
CA VAL A 204 -22.50 -7.25 -8.05
C VAL A 204 -22.96 -8.39 -8.97
N GLN A 205 -22.37 -9.57 -8.87
CA GLN A 205 -22.68 -10.72 -9.75
C GLN A 205 -24.06 -11.35 -9.48
N PHE A 206 -24.51 -11.39 -8.21
CA PHE A 206 -25.77 -12.04 -7.82
C PHE A 206 -26.98 -11.10 -8.01
N SER A 207 -27.30 -10.79 -9.27
CA SER A 207 -28.38 -9.86 -9.63
C SER A 207 -29.79 -10.31 -9.25
N ASN A 208 -29.96 -11.56 -8.83
CA ASN A 208 -31.23 -12.13 -8.35
C ASN A 208 -31.53 -11.77 -6.87
N LYS A 209 -30.58 -11.20 -6.14
CA LYS A 209 -30.75 -10.75 -4.75
C LYS A 209 -30.42 -9.27 -4.67
N SER A 210 -31.31 -8.47 -4.08
CA SER A 210 -30.99 -7.06 -3.82
C SER A 210 -29.89 -6.94 -2.78
N ALA A 211 -28.92 -6.06 -3.00
CA ALA A 211 -27.79 -5.87 -2.10
C ALA A 211 -27.70 -4.41 -1.63
N ASN A 212 -27.79 -4.21 -0.31
CA ASN A 212 -27.55 -2.91 0.31
C ASN A 212 -26.04 -2.58 0.28
N MET A 213 -25.72 -1.39 -0.21
CA MET A 213 -24.35 -0.88 -0.35
C MET A 213 -24.23 0.50 0.30
N ASP A 214 -23.15 0.72 1.05
CA ASP A 214 -22.88 2.00 1.72
C ASP A 214 -22.67 3.14 0.70
N HIS A 215 -23.46 4.19 0.88
CA HIS A 215 -23.44 5.43 0.11
C HIS A 215 -23.30 6.66 1.03
N TRP A 216 -22.79 6.45 2.24
CA TRP A 216 -22.48 7.51 3.19
C TRP A 216 -20.99 7.87 3.18
N GLN A 217 -20.12 6.87 3.19
CA GLN A 217 -18.68 7.08 3.35
C GLN A 217 -17.96 7.37 2.02
N GLN A 218 -17.33 8.54 1.93
CA GLN A 218 -16.48 8.91 0.80
C GLN A 218 -15.12 8.25 0.92
N ARG A 219 -14.65 7.62 -0.17
CA ARG A 219 -13.38 6.89 -0.23
C ARG A 219 -12.68 7.17 -1.56
N PHE A 220 -11.39 6.86 -1.61
CA PHE A 220 -10.56 7.00 -2.80
C PHE A 220 -9.88 5.66 -3.09
N PRO A 221 -10.53 4.74 -3.82
CA PRO A 221 -9.93 3.44 -4.15
C PRO A 221 -8.59 3.62 -4.83
N THR A 222 -7.53 3.11 -4.20
CA THR A 222 -6.15 3.29 -4.65
C THR A 222 -5.57 1.94 -5.05
N HIS A 223 -5.03 1.87 -6.26
CA HIS A 223 -4.48 0.62 -6.77
C HIS A 223 -3.13 0.32 -6.11
N VAL A 224 -2.93 -0.91 -5.63
CA VAL A 224 -1.63 -1.32 -5.07
C VAL A 224 -0.45 -1.22 -6.05
N LYS A 225 -0.69 -1.30 -7.37
CA LYS A 225 0.36 -1.08 -8.39
C LYS A 225 0.86 0.36 -8.32
N ASP A 226 -0.05 1.32 -8.17
CA ASP A 226 0.27 2.74 -8.08
C ASP A 226 1.03 3.06 -6.79
N VAL A 227 0.59 2.53 -5.64
CA VAL A 227 1.30 2.67 -4.37
C VAL A 227 2.70 2.05 -4.44
N ALA A 228 2.83 0.90 -5.10
CA ALA A 228 4.12 0.25 -5.30
C ALA A 228 5.09 1.13 -6.12
N THR A 229 4.61 1.72 -7.22
CA THR A 229 5.38 2.68 -8.02
C THR A 229 5.79 3.90 -7.20
N VAL A 230 4.91 4.44 -6.37
CA VAL A 230 5.24 5.55 -5.44
C VAL A 230 6.32 5.16 -4.45
N CYS A 231 6.24 3.96 -3.84
CA CYS A 231 7.29 3.47 -2.94
C CYS A 231 8.65 3.37 -3.65
N ARG A 232 8.68 2.84 -4.88
CA ARG A 232 9.91 2.75 -5.68
C ARG A 232 10.47 4.12 -6.04
N GLN A 233 9.64 5.03 -6.56
CA GLN A 233 10.04 6.40 -6.90
C GLN A 233 10.56 7.17 -5.68
N LEU A 234 9.90 7.03 -4.52
CA LEU A 234 10.33 7.65 -3.27
C LEU A 234 11.70 7.10 -2.81
N ALA A 235 11.87 5.78 -2.91
CA ALA A 235 13.14 5.11 -2.62
C ALA A 235 14.27 5.56 -3.57
N GLU A 236 14.04 5.55 -4.88
CA GLU A 236 14.99 6.00 -5.89
C GLU A 236 15.39 7.46 -5.69
N LYS A 237 14.42 8.34 -5.42
CA LYS A 237 14.68 9.75 -5.12
C LYS A 237 15.52 9.91 -3.85
N ARG A 238 15.22 9.15 -2.79
CA ARG A 238 16.00 9.15 -1.54
C ARG A 238 17.44 8.65 -1.69
N MET A 239 17.71 7.77 -2.65
CA MET A 239 19.08 7.33 -2.94
C MET A 239 19.96 8.46 -3.50
N LEU A 240 19.36 9.50 -4.08
CA LEU A 240 20.06 10.65 -4.66
C LEU A 240 19.93 11.91 -3.80
N ASP A 241 18.84 12.03 -3.05
CA ASP A 241 18.51 13.22 -2.27
C ASP A 241 18.22 12.85 -0.79
N PRO A 242 19.12 13.20 0.14
CA PRO A 242 18.93 12.89 1.56
C PRO A 242 17.82 13.69 2.24
N SER A 243 17.24 14.70 1.57
CA SER A 243 16.10 15.46 2.07
C SER A 243 14.77 14.71 1.99
N ILE A 244 14.69 13.61 1.23
CA ILE A 244 13.47 12.79 1.07
C ILE A 244 13.19 11.99 2.36
N LYS A 245 12.47 12.60 3.29
CA LYS A 245 12.08 11.99 4.56
C LYS A 245 10.79 12.63 5.10
N GLY A 246 10.24 12.05 6.17
CA GLY A 246 9.02 12.54 6.81
C GLY A 246 7.74 11.98 6.19
N THR A 247 6.61 12.64 6.47
CA THR A 247 5.29 12.15 6.04
C THR A 247 4.95 12.57 4.61
N PHE A 248 4.30 11.67 3.87
CA PHE A 248 3.78 11.84 2.52
C PHE A 248 2.41 11.19 2.40
N HIS A 249 1.58 11.73 1.52
CA HIS A 249 0.26 11.19 1.18
C HIS A 249 0.21 10.68 -0.27
N TRP A 250 -0.42 9.53 -0.49
CA TRP A 250 -0.77 9.10 -1.85
C TRP A 250 -2.17 8.51 -1.93
N SER A 251 -2.92 8.90 -2.96
CA SER A 251 -4.31 8.47 -3.18
C SER A 251 -4.66 8.49 -4.67
N GLY A 252 -5.55 7.57 -5.06
CA GLY A 252 -6.34 7.71 -6.28
C GLY A 252 -7.15 9.02 -6.25
N ASN A 253 -7.52 9.52 -7.43
CA ASN A 253 -8.24 10.79 -7.60
C ASN A 253 -9.74 10.60 -7.90
N GLU A 254 -10.22 9.37 -7.97
CA GLU A 254 -11.63 9.05 -8.17
C GLU A 254 -12.32 8.88 -6.80
N GLN A 255 -13.12 9.87 -6.40
CA GLN A 255 -13.93 9.79 -5.19
C GLN A 255 -15.11 8.84 -5.42
N MET A 256 -15.30 7.86 -4.54
CA MET A 256 -16.39 6.90 -4.60
C MET A 256 -16.82 6.42 -3.22
N THR A 257 -18.10 6.19 -3.01
CA THR A 257 -18.61 5.32 -1.93
C THR A 257 -18.56 3.84 -2.32
N LYS A 258 -18.91 2.93 -1.40
CA LYS A 258 -19.05 1.49 -1.76
C LYS A 258 -20.12 1.24 -2.82
N TYR A 259 -21.24 1.93 -2.75
CA TYR A 259 -22.28 1.89 -3.79
C TYR A 259 -21.72 2.31 -5.16
N GLU A 260 -21.04 3.45 -5.24
CA GLU A 260 -20.48 3.94 -6.50
C GLU A 260 -19.37 3.02 -7.05
N MET A 261 -18.50 2.51 -6.18
CA MET A 261 -17.51 1.49 -6.57
C MET A 261 -18.19 0.23 -7.11
N ALA A 262 -19.28 -0.24 -6.49
CA ALA A 262 -20.00 -1.42 -6.93
C ALA A 262 -20.70 -1.23 -8.28
N CYS A 263 -21.29 -0.05 -8.52
CA CYS A 263 -21.80 0.33 -9.83
C CYS A 263 -20.68 0.41 -10.88
N ALA A 264 -19.54 1.01 -10.55
CA ALA A 264 -18.39 1.08 -11.45
C ALA A 264 -17.79 -0.31 -11.77
N ILE A 265 -17.80 -1.24 -10.80
CA ILE A 265 -17.46 -2.65 -11.02
C ILE A 265 -18.45 -3.28 -12.00
N ALA A 266 -19.76 -3.10 -11.79
CA ALA A 266 -20.79 -3.64 -12.68
C ALA A 266 -20.58 -3.14 -14.12
N ASP A 267 -20.36 -1.84 -14.28
CA ASP A 267 -20.10 -1.22 -15.58
C ASP A 267 -18.84 -1.78 -16.26
N ALA A 268 -17.75 -2.00 -15.51
CA ALA A 268 -16.49 -2.52 -16.07
C ALA A 268 -16.62 -3.95 -16.64
N PHE A 269 -17.58 -4.73 -16.11
CA PHE A 269 -17.90 -6.09 -16.53
C PHE A 269 -19.17 -6.20 -17.37
N ASN A 270 -19.83 -5.08 -17.71
CA ASN A 270 -21.12 -5.06 -18.40
C ASN A 270 -22.19 -5.92 -17.70
N LEU A 271 -22.25 -5.82 -16.37
CA LEU A 271 -23.24 -6.48 -15.51
C LEU A 271 -24.32 -5.48 -15.08
N PRO A 272 -25.56 -5.92 -14.81
CA PRO A 272 -26.60 -5.04 -14.27
C PRO A 272 -26.23 -4.58 -12.86
N SER A 273 -26.62 -3.36 -12.51
CA SER A 273 -26.45 -2.76 -11.18
C SER A 273 -27.77 -2.37 -10.51
N SER A 274 -28.92 -2.65 -11.14
CA SER A 274 -30.25 -2.26 -10.67
C SER A 274 -30.67 -2.91 -9.35
N HIS A 275 -30.02 -4.00 -8.95
CA HIS A 275 -30.25 -4.69 -7.68
C HIS A 275 -29.45 -4.10 -6.50
N LEU A 276 -28.49 -3.21 -6.77
CA LEU A 276 -27.70 -2.52 -5.75
C LEU A 276 -28.50 -1.35 -5.18
N ARG A 277 -28.69 -1.33 -3.87
CA ARG A 277 -29.45 -0.28 -3.17
C ARG A 277 -28.50 0.61 -2.35
N PRO A 278 -28.43 1.92 -2.61
CA PRO A 278 -27.61 2.83 -1.84
C PRO A 278 -28.20 3.03 -0.43
N ILE A 279 -27.36 2.97 0.59
CA ILE A 279 -27.70 3.32 1.97
C ILE A 279 -26.93 4.58 2.36
N THR A 280 -27.65 5.69 2.52
CA THR A 280 -27.06 7.01 2.82
C THR A 280 -26.98 7.32 4.31
N ASP A 281 -27.65 6.52 5.15
CA ASP A 281 -27.57 6.62 6.60
C ASP A 281 -26.18 6.25 7.11
N SER A 282 -25.74 6.93 8.17
CA SER A 282 -24.50 6.59 8.86
C SER A 282 -24.58 5.15 9.40
N PRO A 283 -23.55 4.31 9.20
CA PRO A 283 -23.50 2.99 9.80
C PRO A 283 -23.58 3.06 11.33
N VAL A 284 -24.45 2.24 11.93
CA VAL A 284 -24.66 2.18 13.40
C VAL A 284 -23.74 1.16 14.08
N LEU A 285 -23.28 0.15 13.34
CA LEU A 285 -22.56 -1.02 13.89
C LEU A 285 -21.11 -1.09 13.40
N GLY A 286 -20.22 -1.51 14.31
CA GLY A 286 -18.80 -1.75 14.07
C GLY A 286 -17.91 -0.53 14.38
N ALA A 287 -16.63 -0.66 14.05
CA ALA A 287 -15.65 0.41 14.23
C ALA A 287 -16.11 1.73 13.60
N GLN A 288 -15.96 2.83 14.34
CA GLN A 288 -16.27 4.18 13.84
C GLN A 288 -15.43 4.49 12.59
N ARG A 289 -16.01 5.23 11.63
CA ARG A 289 -15.39 5.46 10.32
C ARG A 289 -15.39 6.94 9.95
N PRO A 290 -14.29 7.46 9.37
CA PRO A 290 -14.26 8.84 8.89
C PRO A 290 -15.20 9.00 7.70
N ARG A 291 -16.00 10.08 7.68
CA ARG A 291 -16.95 10.35 6.59
C ARG A 291 -16.22 10.62 5.28
N ASN A 292 -15.18 11.47 5.30
CA ASN A 292 -14.31 11.73 4.15
C ASN A 292 -12.88 12.07 4.62
N ALA A 293 -11.98 11.08 4.61
CA ALA A 293 -10.56 11.26 4.92
C ALA A 293 -9.70 11.44 3.65
N GLN A 294 -10.15 12.26 2.70
CA GLN A 294 -9.42 12.55 1.47
C GLN A 294 -8.01 13.05 1.78
N LEU A 295 -7.00 12.46 1.15
CA LEU A 295 -5.61 12.87 1.30
C LEU A 295 -5.22 13.84 0.18
N ASP A 296 -4.66 15.00 0.54
CA ASP A 296 -3.99 15.90 -0.40
C ASP A 296 -2.64 15.29 -0.81
N CYS A 297 -2.42 15.09 -2.12
CA CYS A 297 -1.22 14.46 -2.66
C CYS A 297 -0.19 15.47 -3.23
N SER A 298 -0.43 16.78 -3.07
CA SER A 298 0.33 17.85 -3.72
C SER A 298 1.83 17.77 -3.43
N LYS A 299 2.23 17.27 -2.25
CA LYS A 299 3.63 17.12 -1.86
C LYS A 299 4.38 16.11 -2.75
N LEU A 300 3.79 14.93 -3.00
CA LEU A 300 4.40 13.94 -3.90
C LEU A 300 4.29 14.37 -5.36
N GLU A 301 3.17 14.97 -5.76
CA GLU A 301 2.98 15.49 -7.12
C GLU A 301 4.02 16.57 -7.46
N THR A 302 4.32 17.47 -6.53
CA THR A 302 5.38 18.50 -6.68
C THR A 302 6.77 17.88 -6.83
N LEU A 303 7.01 16.72 -6.20
CA LEU A 303 8.27 15.98 -6.33
C LEU A 303 8.38 15.16 -7.63
N GLY A 304 7.32 15.16 -8.46
CA GLY A 304 7.20 14.33 -9.66
C GLY A 304 6.99 12.84 -9.35
N ILE A 305 6.51 12.52 -8.15
CA ILE A 305 6.23 11.15 -7.71
C ILE A 305 4.73 10.89 -7.83
N GLY A 306 4.36 9.79 -8.46
CA GLY A 306 2.96 9.42 -8.62
C GLY A 306 2.65 8.49 -9.79
N GLN A 307 1.56 7.74 -9.63
CA GLN A 307 0.91 6.98 -10.70
C GLN A 307 -0.58 6.82 -10.37
N ARG A 308 -1.48 6.96 -11.35
CA ARG A 308 -2.92 6.74 -11.16
C ARG A 308 -3.48 5.87 -12.27
N THR A 309 -3.72 4.60 -11.95
CA THR A 309 -4.45 3.67 -12.81
C THR A 309 -5.95 3.98 -12.70
N PRO A 310 -6.65 4.28 -13.80
CA PRO A 310 -8.10 4.51 -13.77
C PRO A 310 -8.84 3.32 -13.13
N PHE A 311 -9.78 3.59 -12.22
CA PHE A 311 -10.43 2.58 -11.38
C PHE A 311 -11.03 1.45 -12.22
N ARG A 312 -11.79 1.79 -13.27
CA ARG A 312 -12.43 0.81 -14.17
C ARG A 312 -11.42 -0.13 -14.86
N ILE A 313 -10.21 0.35 -15.16
CA ILE A 313 -9.14 -0.46 -15.75
C ILE A 313 -8.56 -1.40 -14.67
N GLY A 314 -8.09 -0.82 -13.57
CA GLY A 314 -7.45 -1.60 -12.51
C GLY A 314 -8.38 -2.65 -11.88
N ILE A 315 -9.65 -2.30 -11.66
CA ILE A 315 -10.61 -3.21 -11.02
C ILE A 315 -11.00 -4.36 -11.93
N LYS A 316 -11.04 -4.13 -13.25
CA LYS A 316 -11.27 -5.17 -14.26
C LYS A 316 -10.11 -6.16 -14.30
N GLU A 317 -8.86 -5.68 -14.32
CA GLU A 317 -7.67 -6.53 -14.22
C GLU A 317 -7.66 -7.36 -12.92
N SER A 318 -8.14 -6.76 -11.82
CA SER A 318 -8.14 -7.40 -10.50
C SER A 318 -9.19 -8.50 -10.35
N LEU A 319 -10.38 -8.30 -10.92
CA LEU A 319 -11.55 -9.14 -10.65
C LEU A 319 -11.91 -10.13 -11.76
N TRP A 320 -11.36 -10.02 -12.98
CA TRP A 320 -11.74 -10.91 -14.08
C TRP A 320 -11.57 -12.41 -13.77
N PRO A 321 -10.59 -12.89 -12.97
CA PRO A 321 -10.48 -14.32 -12.64
C PRO A 321 -11.63 -14.81 -11.76
N PHE A 322 -12.33 -13.91 -11.07
CA PHE A 322 -13.44 -14.21 -10.16
C PHE A 322 -14.82 -14.06 -10.83
N LEU A 323 -14.87 -13.72 -12.12
CA LEU A 323 -16.12 -13.60 -12.86
C LEU A 323 -16.73 -14.99 -13.09
N ILE A 324 -17.94 -15.20 -12.58
CA ILE A 324 -18.68 -16.46 -12.68
C ILE A 324 -19.20 -16.63 -14.10
N ASP A 325 -18.58 -17.53 -14.85
CA ASP A 325 -19.14 -18.02 -16.11
C ASP A 325 -20.28 -19.02 -15.82
N LYS A 326 -21.54 -18.66 -16.13
CA LYS A 326 -22.70 -19.47 -15.77
C LYS A 326 -22.64 -20.89 -16.38
N ARG A 327 -22.18 -21.04 -17.64
CA ARG A 327 -22.21 -22.29 -18.43
C ARG A 327 -23.28 -23.31 -17.97
N TRP A 328 -22.82 -24.44 -17.41
CA TRP A 328 -23.64 -25.55 -16.92
C TRP A 328 -24.11 -25.39 -15.46
N ARG A 329 -23.67 -24.34 -14.76
CA ARG A 329 -23.90 -24.09 -13.34
C ARG A 329 -25.26 -23.41 -13.14
N GLN A 330 -26.35 -24.08 -13.54
CA GLN A 330 -27.70 -23.50 -13.51
C GLN A 330 -28.10 -22.97 -12.13
N THR A 331 -27.63 -23.61 -11.07
CA THR A 331 -27.96 -23.30 -9.67
C THR A 331 -26.91 -22.48 -8.92
N VAL A 332 -25.84 -21.99 -9.58
CA VAL A 332 -24.75 -21.27 -8.88
C VAL A 332 -25.18 -19.97 -8.22
N PHE A 333 -26.28 -19.37 -8.70
CA PHE A 333 -26.82 -18.12 -8.19
C PHE A 333 -27.97 -18.32 -7.18
N HIS A 334 -28.38 -19.55 -6.87
CA HIS A 334 -29.42 -19.81 -5.86
C HIS A 334 -28.88 -19.58 -4.44
#